data_AF-A0A0A2LRN8-F1
#
_entry.id   AF-A0A0A2LRN8-F1
#
_cell.length_a   1.000
_cell.length_b   1.000
_cell.length_c   1.000
_cell.angle_alpha   90.00
_cell.angle_beta   90.00
_cell.angle_gamma   90.00
#
_symmetry.space_group_name_H-M   'P 1'
#
loop_
_entity.id
_entity.type
_entity.pdbx_description
1 polymer ?
#
loop_
_entity_poly.entity_id
_entity_poly.type
_entity_poly.pdbx_seq_one_letter_code
_entity_poly.pdbx_strand_id
1 'polypeptide(L)'
;MQKFKLELLLHIIGIGSASGLLFNNNSLFLISDNSNMLYEYNMTDETTSKVSLADSTYTGPLENIPKKDKQDFEAITKLDNDLYIFGSGSGLKESRNSLAHYNFKTKITQTPTDLTDLYLGMQSFGEISPEDFNIEAAVNDGTLWYLFQRGNGPAQQNGLFTLDGDINEIYFQIIYNPITLPKINGAQASFTDAVKVGDKLYFIAAAEKSDSTYLDGEVAGSLIGCIDIETVKVEFTQIISNKNKFEGITLYKDNGKSLEFLLCEDTDSDATESDIYKLTIDK
;
A
#
# COMPACT_ATOMS: atom_id res chain seq x y z
N MET A 1 -9.35 -21.08 11.38
CA MET A 1 -8.19 -20.63 10.57
C MET A 1 -8.35 -21.21 9.19
N GLN A 2 -8.28 -20.37 8.15
CA GLN A 2 -8.20 -20.85 6.78
C GLN A 2 -6.87 -21.57 6.60
N LYS A 3 -6.82 -22.59 5.74
CA LYS A 3 -5.53 -23.16 5.36
C LYS A 3 -4.87 -22.17 4.40
N PHE A 4 -3.60 -21.90 4.63
CA PHE A 4 -2.80 -21.07 3.74
C PHE A 4 -1.45 -21.72 3.46
N LYS A 5 -0.84 -21.28 2.37
CA LYS A 5 0.53 -21.61 2.00
C LYS A 5 1.25 -20.33 1.63
N LEU A 6 2.43 -20.10 2.21
CA LEU A 6 3.28 -18.95 1.93
C LEU A 6 4.63 -19.46 1.41
N GLU A 7 5.02 -19.01 0.23
CA GLU A 7 6.25 -19.45 -0.43
C GLU A 7 6.93 -18.26 -1.09
N LEU A 8 8.25 -18.17 -0.97
CA LEU A 8 9.04 -17.27 -1.79
C LEU A 8 8.92 -17.70 -3.26
N LEU A 9 8.51 -16.79 -4.13
CA LEU A 9 8.28 -17.05 -5.55
C LEU A 9 9.49 -16.62 -6.39
N LEU A 10 9.99 -15.40 -6.19
CA LEU A 10 11.12 -14.85 -6.93
C LEU A 10 11.81 -13.71 -6.16
N HIS A 11 13.01 -13.36 -6.61
CA HIS A 11 13.78 -12.22 -6.13
C HIS A 11 13.91 -11.18 -7.26
N ILE A 12 13.63 -9.91 -6.98
CA ILE A 12 13.84 -8.82 -7.92
C ILE A 12 15.04 -8.00 -7.47
N ILE A 13 16.06 -7.92 -8.32
CA ILE A 13 17.26 -7.10 -8.05
C ILE A 13 17.03 -5.66 -8.52
N GLY A 14 17.52 -4.71 -7.74
CA GLY A 14 17.53 -3.28 -8.04
C GLY A 14 16.34 -2.49 -7.48
N ILE A 15 15.55 -3.10 -6.59
CA ILE A 15 14.41 -2.49 -5.90
C ILE A 15 14.57 -2.84 -4.41
N GLY A 16 14.84 -1.88 -3.55
CA GLY A 16 14.90 -2.07 -2.10
C GLY A 16 13.62 -1.57 -1.45
N SER A 17 13.18 -2.19 -0.35
CA SER A 17 12.05 -1.77 0.48
C SER A 17 10.82 -1.36 -0.34
N ALA A 18 10.20 -2.35 -0.99
CA ALA A 18 9.00 -2.12 -1.77
C ALA A 18 7.79 -1.93 -0.83
N SER A 19 7.15 -0.77 -0.95
CA SER A 19 6.04 -0.28 -0.12
C SER A 19 4.66 -0.41 -0.80
N GLY A 20 4.59 -1.17 -1.89
CA GLY A 20 3.34 -1.40 -2.59
C GLY A 20 3.54 -2.25 -3.83
N LEU A 21 2.52 -3.05 -4.16
CA LEU A 21 2.62 -4.04 -5.23
C LEU A 21 1.32 -4.14 -6.03
N LEU A 22 1.44 -4.10 -7.36
CA LEU A 22 0.31 -4.32 -8.25
C LEU A 22 0.68 -5.26 -9.41
N PHE A 23 -0.10 -6.32 -9.61
CA PHE A 23 0.07 -7.24 -10.73
C PHE A 23 -0.89 -6.88 -11.87
N ASN A 24 -0.36 -6.72 -13.08
CA ASN A 24 -1.15 -6.46 -14.28
C ASN A 24 -0.46 -7.04 -15.52
N ASN A 25 -1.18 -7.87 -16.28
CA ASN A 25 -0.72 -8.44 -17.54
C ASN A 25 0.70 -9.03 -17.51
N ASN A 26 0.99 -9.87 -16.50
CA ASN A 26 2.30 -10.52 -16.33
C ASN A 26 3.46 -9.59 -15.92
N SER A 27 3.17 -8.33 -15.60
CA SER A 27 4.10 -7.41 -14.97
C SER A 27 3.72 -7.18 -13.50
N LEU A 28 4.73 -7.02 -12.65
CA LEU A 28 4.62 -6.47 -11.31
C LEU A 28 5.02 -5.00 -11.35
N PHE A 29 4.17 -4.15 -10.80
CA PHE A 29 4.42 -2.73 -10.58
C PHE A 29 4.70 -2.54 -9.10
N LEU A 30 5.88 -2.00 -8.79
CA LEU A 30 6.34 -1.77 -7.42
C LEU A 30 6.62 -0.29 -7.22
N ILE A 31 6.39 0.16 -5.99
CA ILE A 31 6.78 1.48 -5.50
C ILE A 31 7.69 1.28 -4.28
N SER A 32 8.42 2.33 -3.91
CA SER A 32 9.27 2.35 -2.73
C SER A 32 9.14 3.72 -2.07
N ASP A 33 9.08 3.73 -0.74
CA ASP A 33 8.87 4.91 0.08
C ASP A 33 9.90 6.03 -0.18
N ASN A 34 11.13 5.64 -0.50
CA ASN A 34 12.27 6.52 -0.71
C ASN A 34 12.54 6.83 -2.19
N SER A 35 11.58 6.57 -3.08
CA SER A 35 11.77 6.68 -4.52
C SER A 35 10.63 7.42 -5.21
N ASN A 36 10.98 8.19 -6.24
CA ASN A 36 10.05 8.76 -7.21
C ASN A 36 10.01 7.92 -8.49
N MET A 37 10.25 6.61 -8.38
CA MET A 37 10.18 5.67 -9.49
C MET A 37 9.01 4.71 -9.31
N LEU A 38 8.35 4.41 -10.42
CA LEU A 38 7.55 3.21 -10.59
C LEU A 38 8.43 2.15 -11.24
N TYR A 39 8.55 1.00 -10.61
CA TYR A 39 9.31 -0.14 -11.13
C TYR A 39 8.35 -1.11 -11.81
N GLU A 40 8.59 -1.46 -13.07
CA GLU A 40 7.84 -2.48 -13.81
C GLU A 40 8.76 -3.69 -14.03
N TYR A 41 8.48 -4.77 -13.31
CA TYR A 41 9.15 -6.07 -13.47
C TYR A 41 8.30 -7.02 -14.32
N ASN A 42 8.80 -7.39 -15.49
CA ASN A 42 8.15 -8.37 -16.35
C ASN A 42 8.52 -9.80 -15.89
N MET A 43 7.52 -10.59 -15.51
CA MET A 43 7.73 -11.93 -14.95
C MET A 43 8.13 -13.00 -15.98
N THR A 44 7.94 -12.75 -17.28
CA THR A 44 8.36 -13.69 -18.35
C THR A 44 9.76 -13.41 -18.82
N ASP A 45 10.08 -12.14 -19.04
CA ASP A 45 11.39 -11.73 -19.53
C ASP A 45 12.40 -11.54 -18.40
N GLU A 46 11.93 -11.55 -17.14
CA GLU A 46 12.72 -11.32 -15.92
C GLU A 46 13.52 -10.00 -15.97
N THR A 47 12.88 -8.96 -16.52
CA THR A 47 13.49 -7.64 -16.70
C THR A 47 12.77 -6.57 -15.89
N THR A 48 13.54 -5.64 -15.33
CA THR A 48 13.03 -4.47 -14.62
C THR A 48 13.22 -3.22 -15.47
N SER A 49 12.13 -2.47 -15.66
CA SER A 49 12.16 -1.11 -16.19
C SER A 49 11.72 -0.11 -15.13
N LYS A 50 12.14 1.15 -15.26
CA LYS A 50 11.83 2.22 -14.30
C LYS A 50 11.18 3.38 -15.02
N VAL A 51 10.14 3.94 -14.42
CA VAL A 51 9.44 5.12 -14.92
C VAL A 51 9.47 6.18 -13.83
N SER A 52 9.89 7.40 -14.18
CA SER A 52 9.82 8.53 -13.25
C SER A 52 8.36 8.89 -12.96
N LEU A 53 8.04 8.99 -11.68
CA LEU A 53 6.79 9.54 -11.14
C LEU A 53 6.89 11.04 -10.84
N ALA A 54 8.11 11.59 -10.80
CA ALA A 54 8.32 13.00 -10.58
C ALA A 54 7.90 13.86 -11.78
N ASP A 55 7.53 15.12 -11.49
CA ASP A 55 7.27 16.13 -12.50
C ASP A 55 8.47 16.32 -13.45
N SER A 56 8.19 16.66 -14.71
CA SER A 56 9.22 16.90 -15.72
C SER A 56 10.25 17.99 -15.39
N THR A 57 9.91 18.90 -14.46
CA THR A 57 10.79 19.97 -13.96
C THR A 57 11.60 19.56 -12.73
N TYR A 58 11.33 18.40 -12.13
CA TYR A 58 12.07 17.91 -10.97
C TYR A 58 13.50 17.52 -11.35
N THR A 59 14.48 18.10 -10.66
CA THR A 59 15.91 17.86 -10.91
C THR A 59 16.63 17.14 -9.77
N GLY A 60 15.88 16.66 -8.77
CA GLY A 60 16.44 15.96 -7.61
C GLY A 60 16.73 14.48 -7.88
N PRO A 61 17.21 13.74 -6.87
CA PRO A 61 17.35 12.29 -6.97
C PRO A 61 15.98 11.64 -7.15
N LEU A 62 15.91 10.59 -7.96
CA LEU A 62 14.69 9.80 -8.19
C LEU A 62 14.64 8.53 -7.34
N GLU A 63 15.76 8.10 -6.77
CA GLU A 63 15.86 6.92 -5.90
C GLU A 63 16.73 7.28 -4.69
N ASN A 64 16.55 6.58 -3.56
CA ASN A 64 17.25 6.87 -2.30
C ASN A 64 17.08 8.35 -1.86
N ILE A 65 15.87 8.87 -2.04
CA ILE A 65 15.51 10.25 -1.70
C ILE A 65 15.60 10.40 -0.18
N PRO A 66 16.31 11.42 0.35
CA PRO A 66 16.41 11.63 1.79
C PRO A 66 15.03 11.71 2.45
N LYS A 67 14.89 11.15 3.65
CA LYS A 67 13.62 11.14 4.43
C LYS A 67 12.95 12.51 4.55
N LYS A 68 13.72 13.60 4.52
CA LYS A 68 13.20 14.97 4.57
C LYS A 68 12.54 15.46 3.28
N ASP A 69 12.90 14.88 2.14
CA ASP A 69 12.51 15.33 0.81
C ASP A 69 11.58 14.31 0.09
N LYS A 70 11.42 13.08 0.62
CA LYS A 70 10.63 12.02 -0.04
C LYS A 70 9.13 12.32 -0.09
N GLN A 71 8.53 11.86 -1.18
CA GLN A 71 7.10 11.83 -1.45
C GLN A 71 6.41 10.73 -0.64
N ASP A 72 7.16 9.71 -0.17
CA ASP A 72 6.63 8.69 0.74
C ASP A 72 5.49 7.93 0.05
N PHE A 73 5.74 7.40 -1.16
CA PHE A 73 4.73 6.62 -1.87
C PHE A 73 4.55 5.28 -1.16
N GLU A 74 3.38 5.08 -0.56
CA GLU A 74 3.03 3.93 0.28
C GLU A 74 1.76 3.21 -0.17
N ALA A 75 1.10 3.69 -1.23
CA ALA A 75 -0.12 3.06 -1.73
C ALA A 75 -0.22 3.15 -3.25
N ILE A 76 -0.50 2.02 -3.89
CA ILE A 76 -0.67 1.90 -5.35
C ILE A 76 -1.98 1.21 -5.67
N THR A 77 -2.73 1.76 -6.63
CA THR A 77 -3.95 1.13 -7.11
C THR A 77 -4.18 1.41 -8.59
N LYS A 78 -5.18 0.74 -9.16
CA LYS A 78 -5.51 0.85 -10.58
C LYS A 78 -6.99 1.19 -10.76
N LEU A 79 -7.27 2.09 -11.69
CA LEU A 79 -8.58 2.28 -12.30
C LEU A 79 -8.39 2.28 -13.82
N ASP A 80 -9.09 1.38 -14.52
CA ASP A 80 -9.01 1.21 -15.97
C ASP A 80 -7.58 1.00 -16.53
N ASN A 81 -7.00 2.01 -17.18
CA ASN A 81 -5.64 1.94 -17.76
C ASN A 81 -4.63 2.76 -16.96
N ASP A 82 -5.02 3.22 -15.79
CA ASP A 82 -4.31 4.21 -15.02
C ASP A 82 -3.92 3.64 -13.66
N LEU A 83 -2.67 3.89 -13.28
CA LEU A 83 -2.12 3.69 -11.96
C LEU A 83 -2.17 4.99 -11.19
N TYR A 84 -2.61 4.87 -9.94
CA TYR A 84 -2.70 5.93 -8.97
C TYR A 84 -1.79 5.55 -7.81
N ILE A 85 -0.79 6.39 -7.54
CA ILE A 85 0.22 6.18 -6.51
C ILE A 85 0.10 7.32 -5.51
N PHE A 86 -0.29 6.99 -4.29
CA PHE A 86 -0.54 7.94 -3.23
C PHE A 86 0.69 8.06 -2.34
N GLY A 87 1.10 9.30 -2.11
CA GLY A 87 1.96 9.63 -0.99
C GLY A 87 1.21 9.43 0.32
N SER A 88 1.91 9.03 1.36
CA SER A 88 1.34 8.62 2.65
C SER A 88 0.54 9.72 3.36
N GLY A 89 0.79 10.98 3.03
CA GLY A 89 0.33 12.13 3.81
C GLY A 89 0.90 12.19 5.22
N SER A 90 1.90 11.36 5.54
CA SER A 90 2.35 11.17 6.92
C SER A 90 3.16 12.34 7.45
N GLY A 91 2.90 12.72 8.70
CA GLY A 91 3.56 13.83 9.37
C GLY A 91 3.29 15.19 8.71
N LEU A 92 4.09 16.19 9.08
CA LEU A 92 3.82 17.59 8.73
C LEU A 92 4.39 18.04 7.37
N LYS A 93 4.71 17.11 6.46
CA LYS A 93 5.38 17.44 5.19
C LYS A 93 4.41 17.40 4.02
N GLU A 94 4.21 18.56 3.41
CA GLU A 94 3.35 18.74 2.23
C GLU A 94 3.80 17.89 1.03
N SER A 95 5.10 17.56 0.90
CA SER A 95 5.61 16.71 -0.19
C SER A 95 4.97 15.31 -0.24
N ARG A 96 4.40 14.86 0.88
CA ARG A 96 3.74 13.55 1.03
C ARG A 96 2.26 13.58 0.67
N ASN A 97 1.68 14.77 0.49
CA ASN A 97 0.32 14.97 0.04
C ASN A 97 0.29 14.98 -1.48
N SER A 98 0.72 13.88 -2.11
CA SER A 98 0.83 13.82 -3.56
C SER A 98 0.17 12.58 -4.15
N LEU A 99 -0.34 12.73 -5.37
CA LEU A 99 -0.88 11.66 -6.19
C LEU A 99 -0.12 11.62 -7.51
N ALA A 100 0.73 10.63 -7.69
CA ALA A 100 1.32 10.37 -9.00
C ALA A 100 0.38 9.49 -9.84
N HIS A 101 0.38 9.74 -11.15
CA HIS A 101 -0.51 9.09 -12.08
C HIS A 101 0.26 8.58 -13.31
N TYR A 102 0.09 7.30 -13.65
CA TYR A 102 0.74 6.67 -14.79
C TYR A 102 -0.23 5.85 -15.64
N ASN A 103 -0.24 6.08 -16.95
CA ASN A 103 -1.09 5.32 -17.87
C ASN A 103 -0.33 4.18 -18.55
N PHE A 104 -0.80 2.93 -18.39
CA PHE A 104 -0.16 1.75 -18.96
C PHE A 104 -0.08 1.76 -20.50
N LYS A 105 -1.08 2.35 -21.16
CA LYS A 105 -1.25 2.29 -22.61
C LYS A 105 -0.42 3.34 -23.32
N THR A 106 -0.46 4.59 -22.82
CA THR A 106 0.31 5.69 -23.40
C THR A 106 1.74 5.73 -22.86
N LYS A 107 2.00 5.05 -21.73
CA LYS A 107 3.28 5.06 -21.00
C LYS A 107 3.66 6.48 -20.55
N ILE A 108 2.65 7.31 -20.27
CA ILE A 108 2.81 8.71 -19.83
C ILE A 108 2.56 8.79 -18.32
N THR A 109 3.49 9.44 -17.62
CA THR A 109 3.30 9.95 -16.25
C THR A 109 2.76 11.37 -16.32
N GLN A 110 1.71 11.69 -15.55
CA GLN A 110 1.22 13.05 -15.40
C GLN A 110 1.96 13.78 -14.28
N THR A 111 1.92 15.12 -14.27
CA THR A 111 2.37 15.91 -13.12
C THR A 111 1.61 15.47 -11.87
N PRO A 112 2.30 15.20 -10.74
CA PRO A 112 1.62 14.80 -9.51
C PRO A 112 0.59 15.83 -9.05
N THR A 113 -0.59 15.35 -8.66
CA THR A 113 -1.65 16.19 -8.09
C THR A 113 -1.41 16.39 -6.59
N ASP A 114 -1.63 17.60 -6.09
CA ASP A 114 -1.59 17.92 -4.66
C ASP A 114 -2.87 17.41 -3.97
N LEU A 115 -2.69 16.59 -2.93
CA LEU A 115 -3.78 16.00 -2.14
C LEU A 115 -4.03 16.72 -0.82
N THR A 116 -3.40 17.88 -0.57
CA THR A 116 -3.43 18.54 0.73
C THR A 116 -4.87 18.78 1.23
N ASP A 117 -5.75 19.33 0.39
CA ASP A 117 -7.14 19.60 0.80
C ASP A 117 -7.93 18.32 1.07
N LEU A 118 -7.70 17.26 0.28
CA LEU A 118 -8.32 15.95 0.49
C LEU A 118 -7.87 15.34 1.82
N TYR A 119 -6.56 15.34 2.08
CA TYR A 119 -6.00 14.76 3.29
C TYR A 119 -6.41 15.55 4.54
N LEU A 120 -6.51 16.87 4.47
CA LEU A 120 -7.10 17.69 5.54
C LEU A 120 -8.57 17.33 5.78
N GLY A 121 -9.34 17.10 4.71
CA GLY A 121 -10.71 16.59 4.80
C GLY A 121 -10.76 15.24 5.52
N MET A 122 -9.96 14.28 5.07
CA MET A 122 -9.88 12.93 5.66
C MET A 122 -9.48 12.97 7.14
N GLN A 123 -8.47 13.75 7.50
CA GLN A 123 -8.05 13.96 8.90
C GLN A 123 -9.22 14.47 9.76
N SER A 124 -9.96 15.46 9.26
CA SER A 124 -11.14 16.02 9.94
C SER A 124 -12.25 14.98 10.13
N PHE A 125 -12.63 14.26 9.07
CA PHE A 125 -13.68 13.23 9.14
C PHE A 125 -13.29 12.01 9.98
N GLY A 126 -12.00 11.66 10.01
CA GLY A 126 -11.48 10.56 10.81
C GLY A 126 -11.15 10.92 12.25
N GLU A 127 -11.20 12.21 12.61
CA GLU A 127 -10.68 12.75 13.87
C GLU A 127 -9.21 12.36 14.12
N ILE A 128 -8.42 12.26 13.05
CA ILE A 128 -7.01 11.84 13.06
C ILE A 128 -6.12 13.09 13.04
N SER A 129 -5.13 13.16 13.94
CA SER A 129 -4.20 14.28 13.93
C SER A 129 -3.22 14.20 12.74
N PRO A 130 -2.62 15.32 12.31
CA PRO A 130 -1.62 15.29 11.24
C PRO A 130 -0.43 14.38 11.54
N GLU A 131 -0.08 14.19 12.81
CA GLU A 131 1.01 13.30 13.23
C GLU A 131 0.63 11.82 13.18
N ASP A 132 -0.66 11.50 13.31
CA ASP A 132 -1.20 10.13 13.25
C ASP A 132 -1.63 9.74 11.83
N PHE A 133 -1.93 10.70 10.95
CA PHE A 133 -2.40 10.43 9.59
C PHE A 133 -1.32 9.73 8.75
N ASN A 134 -1.68 8.64 8.09
CA ASN A 134 -0.76 7.82 7.31
C ASN A 134 -1.53 6.83 6.42
N ILE A 135 -1.57 7.07 5.11
CA ILE A 135 -2.25 6.21 4.13
C ILE A 135 -1.26 5.19 3.56
N GLU A 136 -1.59 3.91 3.70
CA GLU A 136 -0.72 2.80 3.25
C GLU A 136 -1.45 1.74 2.42
N ALA A 137 -2.70 1.99 2.05
CA ALA A 137 -3.28 1.24 0.95
C ALA A 137 -4.32 2.07 0.21
N ALA A 138 -4.46 1.78 -1.08
CA ALA A 138 -5.49 2.35 -1.93
C ALA A 138 -6.15 1.25 -2.75
N VAL A 139 -7.48 1.27 -2.82
CA VAL A 139 -8.24 0.38 -3.67
C VAL A 139 -9.33 1.18 -4.37
N ASN A 140 -9.52 0.95 -5.68
CA ASN A 140 -10.68 1.44 -6.40
C ASN A 140 -11.53 0.25 -6.86
N ASP A 141 -12.86 0.32 -6.69
CA ASP A 141 -13.77 -0.76 -7.11
C ASP A 141 -14.43 -0.58 -8.48
N GLY A 142 -14.08 0.50 -9.19
CA GLY A 142 -14.72 1.00 -10.40
C GLY A 142 -15.62 2.21 -10.15
N THR A 143 -15.92 2.55 -8.90
CA THR A 143 -16.75 3.70 -8.53
C THR A 143 -16.21 4.41 -7.29
N LEU A 144 -16.04 3.66 -6.20
CA LEU A 144 -15.58 4.18 -4.92
C LEU A 144 -14.08 3.96 -4.73
N TRP A 145 -13.45 4.88 -4.02
CA TRP A 145 -12.08 4.74 -3.54
C TRP A 145 -12.07 4.35 -2.07
N TYR A 146 -11.17 3.45 -1.72
CA TYR A 146 -10.95 2.97 -0.38
C TYR A 146 -9.51 3.25 0.00
N LEU A 147 -9.28 4.15 0.96
CA LEU A 147 -7.95 4.47 1.47
C LEU A 147 -7.80 3.94 2.90
N PHE A 148 -6.70 3.25 3.16
CA PHE A 148 -6.46 2.58 4.44
C PHE A 148 -5.50 3.40 5.29
N GLN A 149 -5.99 3.83 6.44
CA GLN A 149 -5.21 4.54 7.45
C GLN A 149 -4.42 3.53 8.29
N ARG A 150 -3.09 3.63 8.30
CA ARG A 150 -2.21 2.85 9.17
C ARG A 150 -2.27 3.40 10.60
N GLY A 151 -2.56 2.53 11.57
CA GLY A 151 -2.58 2.86 12.99
C GLY A 151 -1.22 2.74 13.67
N ASN A 152 -0.15 3.30 13.09
CA ASN A 152 1.21 3.25 13.66
C ASN A 152 1.58 4.49 14.52
N GLY A 153 0.73 5.51 14.55
CA GLY A 153 0.90 6.65 15.45
C GLY A 153 0.41 6.39 16.89
N PRO A 154 0.64 7.32 17.85
CA PRO A 154 0.25 7.18 19.26
C PRO A 154 -1.19 6.73 19.52
N ALA A 155 -2.16 7.18 18.71
CA ALA A 155 -3.56 6.78 18.85
C ALA A 155 -3.85 5.34 18.37
N GLN A 156 -2.92 4.72 17.64
CA GLN A 156 -3.03 3.38 17.05
C GLN A 156 -4.32 3.18 16.23
N GLN A 157 -4.73 4.22 15.52
CA GLN A 157 -6.02 4.31 14.85
C GLN A 157 -5.94 3.75 13.43
N ASN A 158 -6.25 2.46 13.28
CA ASN A 158 -6.50 1.87 11.96
C ASN A 158 -7.90 2.26 11.48
N GLY A 159 -8.07 2.48 10.17
CA GLY A 159 -9.39 2.69 9.61
C GLY A 159 -9.45 2.67 8.09
N LEU A 160 -10.68 2.65 7.59
CA LEU A 160 -11.01 2.67 6.18
C LEU A 160 -11.73 3.98 5.87
N PHE A 161 -11.17 4.75 4.94
CA PHE A 161 -11.89 5.83 4.29
C PHE A 161 -12.58 5.30 3.04
N THR A 162 -13.85 5.62 2.87
CA THR A 162 -14.59 5.43 1.61
C THR A 162 -14.85 6.80 0.99
N LEU A 163 -14.37 6.99 -0.23
CA LEU A 163 -14.50 8.23 -0.97
C LEU A 163 -15.36 8.00 -2.22
N ASP A 164 -16.46 8.76 -2.32
CA ASP A 164 -17.33 8.81 -3.49
C ASP A 164 -17.14 10.15 -4.22
N GLY A 165 -16.62 10.11 -5.45
CA GLY A 165 -16.24 11.31 -6.19
C GLY A 165 -15.22 11.07 -7.29
N ASP A 166 -14.75 12.16 -7.90
CA ASP A 166 -13.75 12.14 -8.97
C ASP A 166 -12.37 12.52 -8.43
N ILE A 167 -11.41 11.60 -8.57
CA ILE A 167 -10.02 11.78 -8.16
C ILE A 167 -9.29 12.87 -8.94
N ASN A 168 -9.77 13.24 -10.13
CA ASN A 168 -9.18 14.33 -10.91
C ASN A 168 -9.67 15.70 -10.43
N GLU A 169 -10.86 15.76 -9.83
CA GLU A 169 -11.43 17.00 -9.28
C GLU A 169 -11.14 17.15 -7.78
N ILE A 170 -10.72 16.07 -7.11
CA ILE A 170 -10.43 16.02 -5.67
C ILE A 170 -11.68 16.38 -4.83
N TYR A 171 -12.87 16.21 -5.40
CA TYR A 171 -14.14 16.45 -4.73
C TYR A 171 -14.78 15.12 -4.33
N PHE A 172 -14.79 14.84 -3.03
CA PHE A 172 -15.26 13.57 -2.49
C PHE A 172 -16.28 13.76 -1.35
N GLN A 173 -17.29 12.88 -1.34
CA GLN A 173 -17.97 12.54 -0.09
C GLN A 173 -17.10 11.54 0.67
N ILE A 174 -16.83 11.82 1.93
CA ILE A 174 -15.90 11.04 2.77
C ILE A 174 -16.68 10.36 3.88
N ILE A 175 -16.51 9.05 4.00
CA ILE A 175 -16.94 8.25 5.15
C ILE A 175 -15.69 7.63 5.76
N TYR A 176 -15.61 7.62 7.09
CA TYR A 176 -14.54 6.96 7.82
C TYR A 176 -15.09 5.89 8.76
N ASN A 177 -14.48 4.71 8.72
CA ASN A 177 -14.80 3.57 9.56
C ASN A 177 -13.53 3.13 10.32
N PRO A 178 -13.46 3.35 11.65
CA PRO A 178 -12.38 2.77 12.46
C PRO A 178 -12.41 1.25 12.41
N ILE A 179 -11.25 0.62 12.24
CA ILE A 179 -11.12 -0.85 12.18
C ILE A 179 -10.20 -1.32 13.29
N THR A 180 -10.68 -2.23 14.14
CA THR A 180 -9.83 -2.88 15.14
C THR A 180 -9.17 -4.12 14.54
N LEU A 181 -7.84 -4.14 14.54
CA LEU A 181 -7.03 -5.30 14.12
C LEU A 181 -6.44 -6.02 15.35
N PRO A 182 -6.17 -7.34 15.27
CA PRO A 182 -5.59 -8.08 16.37
C PRO A 182 -4.12 -7.70 16.59
N LYS A 183 -3.58 -8.11 17.75
CA LYS A 183 -2.16 -8.02 18.04
C LYS A 183 -1.41 -9.26 17.56
N ILE A 184 -0.16 -9.08 17.13
CA ILE A 184 0.78 -10.16 16.82
C ILE A 184 1.92 -10.07 17.83
N ASN A 185 2.13 -11.13 18.62
CA ASN A 185 3.17 -11.17 19.66
C ASN A 185 3.16 -9.95 20.60
N GLY A 186 1.97 -9.40 20.89
CA GLY A 186 1.77 -8.25 21.77
C GLY A 186 1.82 -6.87 21.09
N ALA A 187 2.34 -6.78 19.87
CA ALA A 187 2.36 -5.56 19.07
C ALA A 187 1.04 -5.38 18.28
N GLN A 188 0.58 -4.14 18.13
CA GLN A 188 -0.62 -3.83 17.37
C GLN A 188 -0.36 -3.98 15.87
N ALA A 189 -1.20 -4.74 15.16
CA ALA A 189 -1.13 -4.79 13.71
C ALA A 189 -1.78 -3.55 13.10
N SER A 190 -1.20 -3.06 12.01
CA SER A 190 -1.69 -1.92 11.24
C SER A 190 -1.64 -2.18 9.74
N PHE A 191 -2.57 -1.62 8.98
CA PHE A 191 -2.64 -1.82 7.53
C PHE A 191 -1.34 -1.43 6.82
N THR A 192 -0.97 -2.20 5.80
CA THR A 192 0.22 -1.95 4.98
C THR A 192 -0.02 -2.10 3.48
N ASP A 193 -1.07 -2.80 3.04
CA ASP A 193 -1.58 -2.75 1.66
C ASP A 193 -2.95 -3.47 1.57
N ALA A 194 -3.68 -3.30 0.46
CA ALA A 194 -4.97 -3.92 0.20
C ALA A 194 -5.28 -4.11 -1.30
N VAL A 195 -6.12 -5.10 -1.61
CA VAL A 195 -6.60 -5.40 -2.96
C VAL A 195 -8.06 -5.86 -2.95
N LYS A 196 -8.81 -5.46 -3.97
CA LYS A 196 -10.19 -5.93 -4.17
C LYS A 196 -10.24 -7.31 -4.81
N VAL A 197 -11.09 -8.19 -4.28
CA VAL A 197 -11.47 -9.46 -4.91
C VAL A 197 -12.99 -9.65 -4.76
N GLY A 198 -13.73 -9.57 -5.87
CA GLY A 198 -15.18 -9.65 -5.84
C GLY A 198 -15.82 -8.48 -5.08
N ASP A 199 -16.56 -8.79 -4.02
CA ASP A 199 -17.23 -7.89 -3.09
C ASP A 199 -16.42 -7.65 -1.79
N LYS A 200 -15.15 -8.08 -1.77
CA LYS A 200 -14.27 -8.00 -0.60
C LYS A 200 -13.04 -7.15 -0.86
N LEU A 201 -12.53 -6.56 0.22
CA LEU A 201 -11.19 -5.97 0.30
C LEU A 201 -10.31 -6.91 1.12
N TYR A 202 -9.40 -7.60 0.44
CA TYR A 202 -8.34 -8.34 1.11
C TYR A 202 -7.24 -7.36 1.48
N PHE A 203 -6.71 -7.46 2.69
CA PHE A 203 -5.69 -6.55 3.17
C PHE A 203 -4.59 -7.32 3.89
N ILE A 204 -3.40 -6.73 3.92
CA ILE A 204 -2.33 -7.14 4.81
C ILE A 204 -2.10 -6.08 5.88
N ALA A 205 -1.61 -6.55 7.02
CA ALA A 205 -1.21 -5.70 8.11
C ALA A 205 0.05 -6.27 8.76
N ALA A 206 0.99 -5.40 9.06
CA ALA A 206 2.21 -5.72 9.81
C ALA A 206 2.08 -5.24 11.26
N ALA A 207 2.79 -5.91 12.16
CA ALA A 207 2.93 -5.49 13.54
C ALA A 207 4.42 -5.34 13.86
N GLU A 208 4.77 -4.24 14.48
CA GLU A 208 6.15 -3.93 14.88
C GLU A 208 6.17 -3.58 16.36
N LYS A 209 7.14 -4.14 17.08
CA LYS A 209 7.37 -3.77 18.48
C LYS A 209 8.18 -2.48 18.50
N SER A 210 7.48 -1.37 18.62
CA SER A 210 8.11 -0.09 18.90
C SER A 210 7.69 0.38 20.31
N ASP A 211 8.70 0.67 21.14
CA ASP A 211 8.56 1.45 22.39
C ASP A 211 8.88 2.94 22.13
N SER A 212 9.09 3.35 20.87
CA SER A 212 9.62 4.67 20.48
C SER A 212 9.17 5.08 19.07
N THR A 213 8.65 6.30 18.92
CA THR A 213 8.18 6.91 17.65
C THR A 213 9.30 7.23 16.64
N TYR A 214 10.55 6.80 16.88
CA TYR A 214 11.73 7.23 16.12
C TYR A 214 12.58 6.10 15.52
N LEU A 215 12.34 4.85 15.92
CA LEU A 215 13.06 3.67 15.40
C LEU A 215 12.02 2.69 14.86
N ASP A 216 12.28 2.16 13.67
CA ASP A 216 11.48 1.06 13.10
C ASP A 216 11.59 -0.12 14.07
N GLY A 217 10.43 -0.66 14.44
CA GLY A 217 10.32 -1.61 15.54
C GLY A 217 10.81 -2.99 15.14
N GLU A 218 11.06 -3.87 16.11
CA GLU A 218 11.29 -5.28 15.78
C GLU A 218 10.02 -5.83 15.12
N VAL A 219 10.12 -6.29 13.87
CA VAL A 219 9.00 -6.92 13.15
C VAL A 219 8.47 -8.10 13.96
N ALA A 220 7.22 -8.00 14.41
CA ALA A 220 6.53 -9.03 15.17
C ALA A 220 5.84 -10.05 14.25
N GLY A 221 5.54 -9.65 13.01
CA GLY A 221 4.94 -10.48 11.98
C GLY A 221 3.92 -9.74 11.13
N SER A 222 3.28 -10.48 10.24
CA SER A 222 2.24 -9.98 9.33
C SER A 222 1.03 -10.89 9.31
N LEU A 223 -0.14 -10.30 9.09
CA LEU A 223 -1.41 -10.99 8.89
C LEU A 223 -2.04 -10.61 7.55
N ILE A 224 -2.92 -11.48 7.06
CA ILE A 224 -3.91 -11.17 6.03
C ILE A 224 -5.29 -11.09 6.66
N GLY A 225 -6.14 -10.21 6.17
CA GLY A 225 -7.55 -10.18 6.51
C GLY A 225 -8.44 -9.86 5.32
N CYS A 226 -9.74 -9.84 5.59
CA CYS A 226 -10.78 -9.56 4.60
C CYS A 226 -11.83 -8.65 5.23
N ILE A 227 -12.18 -7.58 4.52
CA ILE A 227 -13.30 -6.69 4.83
C ILE A 227 -14.38 -6.88 3.77
N ASP A 228 -15.62 -7.05 4.22
CA ASP A 228 -16.78 -6.98 3.35
C ASP A 228 -17.09 -5.52 2.98
N ILE A 229 -17.19 -5.21 1.68
CA ILE A 229 -17.33 -3.83 1.20
C ILE A 229 -18.65 -3.20 1.66
N GLU A 230 -19.75 -3.95 1.63
CA GLU A 230 -21.08 -3.41 1.94
C GLU A 230 -21.23 -3.10 3.44
N THR A 231 -20.77 -4.01 4.29
CA THR A 231 -20.94 -3.91 5.74
C THR A 231 -19.76 -3.25 6.45
N VAL A 232 -18.62 -3.11 5.76
CA VAL A 232 -17.35 -2.60 6.29
C VAL A 232 -16.88 -3.39 7.53
N LYS A 233 -17.21 -4.69 7.57
CA LYS A 233 -16.81 -5.58 8.67
C LYS A 233 -15.64 -6.44 8.28
N VAL A 234 -14.67 -6.54 9.19
CA VAL A 234 -13.60 -7.54 9.10
C VAL A 234 -14.20 -8.93 9.30
N GLU A 235 -14.19 -9.74 8.25
CA GLU A 235 -14.73 -11.10 8.26
C GLU A 235 -13.75 -12.10 8.87
N PHE A 236 -12.47 -11.94 8.57
CA PHE A 236 -11.41 -12.72 9.18
C PHE A 236 -10.08 -11.97 9.19
N THR A 237 -9.19 -12.42 10.07
CA THR A 237 -7.76 -12.12 10.07
C THR A 237 -6.98 -13.39 10.36
N GLN A 238 -5.81 -13.54 9.77
CA GLN A 238 -4.94 -14.68 9.96
C GLN A 238 -3.48 -14.28 9.88
N ILE A 239 -2.71 -14.60 10.92
CA ILE A 239 -1.25 -14.42 10.92
C ILE A 239 -0.65 -15.36 9.87
N ILE A 240 0.09 -14.78 8.93
CA ILE A 240 0.74 -15.48 7.82
C ILE A 240 2.26 -15.56 7.99
N SER A 241 2.84 -14.66 8.79
CA SER A 241 4.26 -14.69 9.15
C SER A 241 4.47 -14.13 10.56
N ASN A 242 5.48 -14.66 11.26
CA ASN A 242 5.95 -14.13 12.55
C ASN A 242 7.32 -13.43 12.41
N LYS A 243 7.75 -13.14 11.18
CA LYS A 243 9.08 -12.59 10.91
C LYS A 243 9.11 -11.56 9.76
N ASN A 244 8.25 -11.71 8.77
CA ASN A 244 8.25 -10.87 7.58
C ASN A 244 7.28 -9.69 7.80
N LYS A 245 7.67 -8.51 7.33
CA LYS A 245 6.84 -7.32 7.20
C LYS A 245 6.42 -7.21 5.73
N PHE A 246 5.16 -7.53 5.45
CA PHE A 246 4.63 -7.43 4.08
C PHE A 246 4.00 -6.05 3.90
N GLU A 247 4.39 -5.37 2.82
CA GLU A 247 3.94 -4.01 2.48
C GLU A 247 3.42 -3.91 1.03
N GLY A 248 3.13 -5.06 0.41
CA GLY A 248 2.39 -5.07 -0.83
C GLY A 248 1.53 -6.31 -0.96
N ILE A 249 0.33 -6.18 -1.52
CA ILE A 249 -0.55 -7.30 -1.87
C ILE A 249 -1.25 -7.05 -3.21
N THR A 250 -1.20 -8.07 -4.07
CA THR A 250 -2.01 -8.07 -5.30
C THR A 250 -2.59 -9.45 -5.56
N LEU A 251 -3.79 -9.50 -6.14
CA LEU A 251 -4.36 -10.75 -6.61
C LEU A 251 -3.51 -11.27 -7.79
N TYR A 252 -3.04 -12.51 -7.69
CA TYR A 252 -2.33 -13.20 -8.76
C TYR A 252 -3.30 -14.04 -9.59
N LYS A 253 -4.08 -14.90 -8.91
CA LYS A 253 -5.00 -15.85 -9.53
C LYS A 253 -6.19 -16.14 -8.63
N ASP A 254 -7.34 -16.30 -9.26
CA ASP A 254 -8.52 -16.93 -8.65
C ASP A 254 -8.72 -18.30 -9.31
N ASN A 255 -8.45 -19.37 -8.56
CA ASN A 255 -8.59 -20.74 -9.05
C ASN A 255 -9.99 -21.33 -8.76
N GLY A 256 -10.95 -20.51 -8.36
CA GLY A 256 -12.32 -20.90 -7.98
C GLY A 256 -12.42 -21.51 -6.58
N LYS A 257 -11.46 -22.35 -6.16
CA LYS A 257 -11.39 -22.94 -4.81
C LYS A 257 -10.42 -22.23 -3.86
N SER A 258 -9.46 -21.52 -4.44
CA SER A 258 -8.44 -20.78 -3.69
C SER A 258 -8.13 -19.47 -4.40
N LEU A 259 -7.68 -18.51 -3.61
CA LEU A 259 -7.08 -17.27 -4.07
C LEU A 259 -5.57 -17.37 -3.92
N GLU A 260 -4.85 -16.91 -4.92
CA GLU A 260 -3.41 -16.72 -4.88
C GLU A 260 -3.11 -15.23 -4.95
N PHE A 261 -2.36 -14.74 -3.99
CA PHE A 261 -1.86 -13.37 -3.91
C PHE A 261 -0.35 -13.37 -4.07
N LEU A 262 0.20 -12.27 -4.63
CA LEU A 262 1.62 -11.96 -4.49
C LEU A 262 1.79 -10.89 -3.42
N LEU A 263 2.86 -11.03 -2.64
CA LEU A 263 3.24 -10.10 -1.59
C LEU A 263 4.67 -9.62 -1.81
N CYS A 264 4.97 -8.35 -1.53
CA CYS A 264 6.35 -7.88 -1.38
C CYS A 264 6.69 -7.69 0.11
N GLU A 265 7.92 -8.06 0.46
CA GLU A 265 8.46 -7.86 1.80
C GLU A 265 9.27 -6.56 1.85
N ASP A 266 9.03 -5.77 2.89
CA ASP A 266 9.97 -4.76 3.33
C ASP A 266 10.89 -5.37 4.40
N THR A 267 12.19 -5.22 4.19
CA THR A 267 13.21 -5.79 5.09
C THR A 267 13.82 -4.75 6.02
N ASP A 268 13.34 -3.49 5.97
CA ASP A 268 13.88 -2.34 6.71
C ASP A 268 15.43 -2.27 6.61
N SER A 269 15.97 -2.63 5.44
CA SER A 269 17.41 -2.76 5.21
C SER A 269 17.85 -2.01 3.95
N ASP A 270 19.14 -1.66 3.87
CA ASP A 270 19.73 -1.05 2.67
C ASP A 270 19.87 -2.06 1.50
N ALA A 271 19.19 -3.21 1.58
CA ALA A 271 19.19 -4.21 0.52
C ALA A 271 18.55 -3.63 -0.74
N THR A 272 19.20 -3.85 -1.88
CA THR A 272 18.70 -3.42 -3.19
C THR A 272 17.92 -4.56 -3.86
N GLU A 273 17.24 -5.40 -3.09
CA GLU A 273 16.46 -6.52 -3.61
C GLU A 273 15.09 -6.60 -2.92
N SER A 274 14.10 -7.08 -3.68
CA SER A 274 12.73 -7.24 -3.23
C SER A 274 12.33 -8.70 -3.39
N ASP A 275 11.93 -9.32 -2.28
CA ASP A 275 11.40 -10.68 -2.26
C ASP A 275 9.90 -10.66 -2.55
N ILE A 276 9.50 -11.43 -3.57
CA ILE A 276 8.09 -11.62 -3.90
C ILE A 276 7.66 -12.99 -3.42
N TYR A 277 6.68 -13.00 -2.53
CA TYR A 277 6.08 -14.22 -2.00
C TYR A 277 4.74 -14.48 -2.67
N LYS A 278 4.38 -15.75 -2.78
CA LYS A 278 3.05 -16.20 -3.15
C LYS A 278 2.32 -16.72 -1.92
N LEU A 279 1.16 -16.13 -1.64
CA LEU A 279 0.24 -16.54 -0.59
C LEU A 279 -1.00 -17.20 -1.23
N THR A 280 -1.23 -18.47 -0.92
CA THR A 280 -2.45 -19.19 -1.34
C THR A 280 -3.39 -19.33 -0.14
N ILE A 281 -4.66 -18.98 -0.30
CA ILE A 281 -5.72 -19.09 0.72
C ILE A 281 -6.92 -19.83 0.13
N ASP A 282 -7.44 -20.80 0.88
CA ASP A 282 -8.69 -21.49 0.53
C ASP A 282 -9.90 -20.56 0.71
N LYS A 283 -10.83 -20.56 -0.27
CA LYS A 283 -12.11 -19.83 -0.19
C LYS A 283 -13.08 -20.48 0.77
#